data_AF-A0A662UQC1-F1
#
_entry.id   AF-A0A662UQC1-F1
#
_cell.length_a   1.000
_cell.length_b   1.000
_cell.length_c   1.000
_cell.angle_alpha   90.00
_cell.angle_beta   90.00
_cell.angle_gamma   90.00
#
_symmetry.space_group_name_H-M   'P 1'
#
loop_
_entity.id
_entity.type
_entity.pdbx_description
1 polymer ?
#
loop_
_entity_poly.entity_id
_entity_poly.type
_entity_poly.pdbx_seq_one_letter_code
_entity_poly.pdbx_strand_id
1 'polypeptide(L)'
;MELALGGNKVRKLEFILADALSKGSDTVIACGPYYSNHARLTATVSAKLGLKMVIVTYPPAPGIELNEQGNILLNKLFGADICFVSKTSEADKAVEEIAEGYR
;
A
#
# COMPACT_ATOMS: atom_id res chain seq x y z
N MET A 1 13.63 5.25 -11.79
CA MET A 1 13.30 5.16 -10.35
C MET A 1 13.75 3.80 -9.85
N GLU A 2 14.87 3.74 -9.12
CA GLU A 2 15.22 2.57 -8.30
C GLU A 2 14.12 2.37 -7.24
N LEU A 3 13.83 1.14 -6.84
CA LEU A 3 12.63 0.73 -6.07
C LEU A 3 12.55 1.25 -4.63
N ALA A 4 12.65 2.57 -4.41
CA ALA A 4 12.55 3.25 -3.13
C ALA A 4 13.27 2.48 -2.00
N LEU A 5 14.59 2.34 -2.15
CA LEU A 5 15.50 1.63 -1.23
C LEU A 5 15.38 0.09 -1.21
N GLY A 6 14.54 -0.50 -2.06
CA GLY A 6 14.43 -1.95 -2.23
C GLY A 6 14.04 -2.71 -0.96
N GLY A 7 14.45 -3.98 -0.89
CA GLY A 7 14.28 -4.84 0.29
C GLY A 7 13.66 -6.19 -0.03
N ASN A 8 13.63 -7.10 0.96
CA ASN A 8 13.30 -8.52 0.79
C ASN A 8 11.91 -8.77 0.19
N LYS A 9 10.99 -7.79 0.25
CA LYS A 9 9.60 -7.90 -0.23
C LYS A 9 9.49 -7.69 -1.75
N VAL A 10 10.50 -7.11 -2.39
CA VAL A 10 10.52 -6.91 -3.85
C VAL A 10 10.34 -8.24 -4.58
N ARG A 11 11.07 -9.28 -4.16
CA ARG A 11 10.98 -10.63 -4.75
C ARG A 11 9.58 -11.24 -4.69
N LYS A 12 8.78 -10.90 -3.67
CA LYS A 12 7.38 -11.35 -3.57
C LYS A 12 6.49 -10.55 -4.52
N LEU A 13 6.71 -9.23 -4.61
CA LEU A 13 5.91 -8.34 -5.45
C LEU A 13 6.07 -8.63 -6.94
N GLU A 14 7.23 -9.12 -7.37
CA GLU A 14 7.46 -9.54 -8.76
C GLU A 14 6.40 -10.53 -9.25
N PHE A 15 6.06 -11.54 -8.44
CA PHE A 15 5.07 -12.55 -8.83
C PHE A 15 3.63 -12.05 -8.67
N ILE A 16 3.34 -11.34 -7.58
CA ILE A 16 1.97 -10.90 -7.28
C ILE A 16 1.50 -9.84 -8.27
N LEU A 17 2.34 -8.84 -8.55
CA LEU A 17 1.96 -7.77 -9.45
C LEU A 17 2.01 -8.20 -10.91
N ALA A 18 2.87 -9.16 -11.28
CA ALA A 18 2.81 -9.79 -12.60
C ALA A 18 1.48 -10.55 -12.80
N ASP A 19 1.02 -11.31 -11.80
CA ASP A 19 -0.28 -11.99 -11.85
C ASP A 19 -1.43 -10.98 -11.96
N ALA A 20 -1.43 -9.92 -11.16
CA ALA A 20 -2.42 -8.84 -11.24
C ALA A 20 -2.49 -8.20 -12.64
N LEU A 21 -1.32 -7.87 -13.22
CA LEU A 21 -1.24 -7.36 -14.59
C LEU A 21 -1.78 -8.36 -15.62
N SER A 22 -1.45 -9.65 -15.47
CA SER A 22 -1.93 -10.68 -16.39
C SER A 22 -3.46 -10.83 -16.37
N LYS A 23 -4.09 -10.51 -15.24
CA LYS A 23 -5.54 -10.50 -15.04
C LYS A 23 -6.20 -9.19 -15.48
N GLY A 24 -5.42 -8.21 -15.95
CA GLY A 24 -5.93 -6.91 -16.36
C GLY A 24 -6.37 -6.03 -15.19
N SER A 25 -5.89 -6.28 -13.97
CA SER A 25 -6.16 -5.41 -12.83
C SER A 25 -5.53 -4.03 -13.04
N ASP A 26 -6.26 -2.98 -12.67
CA ASP A 26 -5.79 -1.59 -12.78
C ASP A 26 -5.43 -0.96 -11.43
N THR A 27 -5.81 -1.60 -10.32
CA THR A 27 -5.72 -1.09 -8.96
C THR A 27 -5.21 -2.16 -8.01
N VAL A 28 -4.29 -1.77 -7.12
CA VAL A 28 -3.78 -2.62 -6.03
C VAL A 28 -4.25 -2.04 -4.71
N ILE A 29 -4.85 -2.88 -3.87
CA ILE A 29 -5.20 -2.52 -2.50
C ILE A 29 -4.27 -3.29 -1.57
N ALA A 30 -3.57 -2.58 -0.68
CA ALA A 30 -2.75 -3.20 0.36
C ALA A 30 -3.13 -2.69 1.75
N CYS A 31 -2.81 -3.50 2.75
CA CYS A 31 -3.07 -3.20 4.15
C CYS A 31 -1.77 -3.28 4.98
N GLY A 32 -1.61 -2.39 5.95
CA GLY A 32 -0.50 -2.47 6.91
C GLY A 32 -0.35 -1.24 7.81
N PRO A 33 0.57 -1.27 8.78
CA PRO A 33 0.76 -0.17 9.73
C PRO A 33 1.23 1.13 9.04
N TYR A 34 0.99 2.27 9.68
CA TYR A 34 1.19 3.63 9.12
C TYR A 34 2.56 3.86 8.43
N TYR A 35 3.63 3.28 8.99
CA TYR A 35 4.99 3.39 8.45
C TYR A 35 5.47 2.11 7.74
N SER A 36 4.56 1.34 7.12
CA SER A 36 4.87 0.03 6.52
C SER A 36 5.87 0.12 5.37
N ASN A 37 6.99 -0.61 5.49
CA ASN A 37 7.94 -0.84 4.38
C ASN A 37 7.30 -1.62 3.23
N HIS A 38 6.36 -2.52 3.54
CA HIS A 38 5.64 -3.27 2.50
C HIS A 38 4.78 -2.31 1.67
N ALA A 39 4.02 -1.43 2.32
CA ALA A 39 3.20 -0.45 1.64
C ALA A 39 4.03 0.47 0.73
N ARG A 40 5.20 0.94 1.19
CA ARG A 40 6.16 1.71 0.37
C ARG A 40 6.57 0.98 -0.89
N LEU A 41 7.02 -0.27 -0.75
CA LEU A 41 7.49 -1.04 -1.90
C LEU A 41 6.35 -1.33 -2.87
N THR A 42 5.16 -1.68 -2.37
CA THR A 42 3.99 -1.89 -3.22
C THR A 42 3.62 -0.60 -3.96
N ALA A 43 3.53 0.54 -3.28
CA ALA A 43 3.23 1.84 -3.92
C ALA A 43 4.26 2.19 -5.00
N THR A 44 5.55 1.99 -4.73
CA THR A 44 6.63 2.27 -5.69
C THR A 44 6.50 1.40 -6.95
N VAL A 45 6.25 0.09 -6.76
CA VAL A 45 6.14 -0.84 -7.90
C VAL A 45 4.83 -0.61 -8.65
N SER A 46 3.70 -0.40 -7.97
CA SER A 46 2.41 -0.07 -8.59
C SER A 46 2.52 1.17 -9.45
N ALA A 47 3.10 2.27 -8.93
CA ALA A 47 3.32 3.49 -9.69
C ALA A 47 4.19 3.26 -10.94
N LYS A 48 5.25 2.44 -10.82
CA LYS A 48 6.12 2.08 -11.95
C LYS A 48 5.38 1.25 -13.02
N LEU A 49 4.44 0.41 -12.61
CA LEU A 49 3.63 -0.42 -13.50
C LEU A 49 2.38 0.29 -14.04
N GLY A 50 2.13 1.54 -13.63
CA GLY A 50 0.93 2.28 -14.03
C GLY A 50 -0.36 1.82 -13.33
N LEU A 51 -0.24 1.08 -12.23
CA LEU A 51 -1.37 0.63 -11.41
C LEU A 51 -1.72 1.71 -10.38
N LYS A 52 -3.03 1.96 -10.18
CA LYS A 52 -3.52 2.73 -9.04
C LYS A 52 -3.22 1.98 -7.74
N MET A 53 -3.09 2.71 -6.65
CA MET A 53 -2.75 2.13 -5.36
C MET A 53 -3.62 2.73 -4.25
N VAL A 54 -4.26 1.85 -3.47
CA VAL A 54 -4.93 2.23 -2.22
C VAL A 54 -4.25 1.52 -1.06
N ILE A 55 -3.95 2.25 0.00
CA ILE A 55 -3.34 1.73 1.22
C ILE A 55 -4.31 1.92 2.37
N VAL A 56 -4.83 0.82 2.91
CA VAL A 56 -5.52 0.81 4.19
C VAL A 56 -4.48 0.71 5.30
N THR A 57 -4.48 1.68 6.21
CA THR A 57 -3.43 1.78 7.23
C THR A 57 -3.97 2.13 8.60
N TYR A 58 -3.23 1.71 9.63
CA TYR A 58 -3.63 1.78 11.03
C TYR A 58 -2.43 2.15 11.93
N PRO A 59 -2.66 2.58 13.19
CA PRO A 59 -1.57 2.90 14.11
C PRO A 59 -0.54 1.77 14.23
N PRO A 60 0.78 2.06 14.17
CA PRO A 60 1.81 1.02 14.24
C PRO A 60 1.93 0.42 15.65
N ALA A 61 1.71 1.23 16.69
CA ALA A 61 1.66 0.84 18.09
C ALA A 61 0.89 1.91 18.88
N PRO A 62 0.33 1.57 20.06
CA PRO A 62 -0.31 2.55 20.94
C PRO A 62 0.67 3.67 21.35
N GLY A 63 0.19 4.91 21.39
CA GLY A 63 0.96 6.06 21.88
C GLY A 63 2.02 6.60 20.92
N ILE A 64 2.11 6.08 19.70
CA ILE A 64 2.96 6.66 18.65
C ILE A 64 2.23 7.84 18.00
N GLU A 65 2.82 9.02 18.10
CA GLU A 65 2.37 10.19 17.37
C GLU A 65 2.62 9.99 15.86
N LEU A 66 1.59 10.21 15.06
CA LEU A 66 1.66 10.06 13.61
C LEU A 66 2.07 11.39 12.98
N ASN A 67 3.03 11.34 12.06
CA ASN A 67 3.44 12.47 11.25
C ASN A 67 3.65 12.04 9.80
N GLU A 68 3.64 13.01 8.89
CA GLU A 68 3.74 12.74 7.45
C GLU A 68 5.21 12.64 6.98
N GLN A 69 5.95 11.67 7.51
CA GLN A 69 7.36 11.46 7.17
C GLN A 69 7.69 10.00 6.83
N GLY A 70 8.86 9.78 6.22
CA GLY A 70 9.34 8.44 5.89
C GLY A 70 8.42 7.72 4.91
N ASN A 71 8.03 6.48 5.24
CA ASN A 71 7.30 5.62 4.32
C ASN A 71 5.93 6.19 3.91
N ILE A 72 5.21 6.88 4.80
CA ILE A 72 3.89 7.44 4.44
C ILE A 72 4.03 8.58 3.44
N LEU A 73 5.05 9.42 3.60
CA LEU A 73 5.36 10.51 2.66
C LEU A 73 5.70 9.94 1.28
N LEU A 74 6.54 8.89 1.25
CA LEU A 74 6.90 8.22 0.00
C LEU A 74 5.67 7.60 -0.68
N ASN A 75 4.75 6.98 0.07
CA ASN A 75 3.50 6.45 -0.49
C ASN A 75 2.70 7.53 -1.22
N LYS A 76 2.52 8.70 -0.58
CA LYS A 76 1.81 9.84 -1.17
C LYS A 76 2.53 10.37 -2.41
N LEU A 77 3.86 10.47 -2.38
CA LEU A 77 4.66 10.91 -3.52
C LEU A 77 4.58 9.95 -4.71
N PHE A 78 4.38 8.65 -4.45
CA PHE A 78 4.12 7.65 -5.50
C PHE A 78 2.64 7.60 -5.92
N GLY A 79 1.79 8.51 -5.44
CA GLY A 79 0.39 8.62 -5.85
C GLY A 79 -0.54 7.58 -5.23
N ALA A 80 -0.17 7.00 -4.08
CA ALA A 80 -1.06 6.08 -3.37
C ALA A 80 -2.13 6.85 -2.57
N ASP A 81 -3.38 6.41 -2.69
CA ASP A 81 -4.49 6.87 -1.87
C ASP A 81 -4.43 6.23 -0.48
N ILE A 82 -4.44 7.05 0.57
CA ILE A 82 -4.28 6.58 1.95
C ILE A 82 -5.63 6.57 2.66
N CYS A 83 -6.08 5.39 3.07
CA CYS A 83 -7.23 5.20 3.95
C CYS A 83 -6.71 4.87 5.36
N PHE A 84 -6.89 5.78 6.32
CA PHE A 84 -6.51 5.53 7.70
C PHE A 84 -7.69 5.01 8.53
N VAL A 85 -7.53 3.87 9.20
CA VAL A 85 -8.48 3.33 10.18
C VAL A 85 -7.91 3.42 11.58
N SER A 86 -8.78 3.64 12.56
CA SER A 86 -8.37 3.93 13.93
C SER A 86 -7.83 2.69 14.67
N LYS A 87 -8.30 1.50 14.27
CA LYS A 87 -7.93 0.22 14.89
C LYS A 87 -7.55 -0.80 13.82
N THR A 88 -6.56 -1.64 14.11
CA THR A 88 -6.17 -2.74 13.23
C THR A 88 -7.33 -3.69 12.94
N SER A 89 -8.25 -3.89 13.88
CA SER A 89 -9.44 -4.73 13.70
C SER A 89 -10.43 -4.21 12.65
N GLU A 90 -10.34 -2.94 12.26
CA GLU A 90 -11.20 -2.31 11.25
C GLU A 90 -10.60 -2.46 9.84
N ALA A 91 -9.32 -2.85 9.74
CA ALA A 91 -8.57 -2.78 8.49
C ALA A 91 -9.09 -3.75 7.43
N ASP A 92 -9.40 -5.00 7.79
CA ASP A 92 -9.91 -5.99 6.84
C ASP A 92 -11.28 -5.57 6.27
N LYS A 93 -12.18 -5.07 7.12
CA LYS A 93 -13.48 -4.53 6.70
C LYS A 93 -13.32 -3.35 5.73
N ALA A 94 -12.41 -2.43 6.03
CA ALA A 94 -12.14 -1.29 5.15
C ALA A 94 -11.56 -1.72 3.80
N VAL A 95 -10.69 -2.75 3.77
CA VAL A 95 -10.19 -3.32 2.51
C VAL A 95 -11.34 -3.88 1.68
N GLU A 96 -12.23 -4.66 2.29
CA GLU A 96 -13.39 -5.23 1.61
C GLU A 96 -14.30 -4.14 1.05
N GLU A 97 -14.69 -3.15 1.85
CA GLU A 97 -15.54 -2.02 1.44
C GLU A 97 -14.94 -1.24 0.27
N ILE A 98 -13.63 -0.96 0.31
CA ILE A 98 -12.93 -0.30 -0.80
C ILE A 98 -12.96 -1.18 -2.05
N ALA A 99 -12.66 -2.48 -1.91
CA ALA A 99 -12.64 -3.40 -3.04
C ALA A 99 -14.01 -3.54 -3.74
N GLU A 100 -15.12 -3.39 -3.02
CA GLU A 100 -16.46 -3.40 -3.63
C GLU A 100 -16.67 -2.24 -4.61
N GLY A 101 -16.00 -1.11 -4.40
CA GLY A 101 -16.04 0.06 -5.28
C GLY A 101 -15.26 -0.11 -6.60
N TYR A 102 -14.47 -1.18 -6.73
CA TYR A 102 -13.67 -1.49 -7.92
C TYR A 102 -14.14 -2.76 -8.65
N ARG A 103 -15.32 -3.31 -8.30
CA ARG A 103 -15.92 -4.46 -8.97
C ARG A 103 -16.49 -4.14 -10.35
#